data_AF-A0A239GZU9-F1
#
_entry.id   AF-A0A239GZU9-F1
#
_cell.length_a   1.000
_cell.length_b   1.000
_cell.length_c   1.000
_cell.angle_alpha   90.00
_cell.angle_beta   90.00
_cell.angle_gamma   90.00
#
_symmetry.space_group_name_H-M   'P 1'
#
loop_
_entity.id
_entity.type
_entity.pdbx_description
1 polymer ?
#
loop_
_entity_poly.entity_id
_entity_poly.type
_entity_poly.pdbx_seq_one_letter_code
_entity_poly.pdbx_strand_id
1 'polypeptide(L)'
;MKTYYSIIYTSLSALGNERINLGLLLSQEEGISMMKFSEEKLSLLKKLLSTESFKLLKIQLSSFENISNTDNDLHLACSNLRADYIQYLSNYTNNLISLTPPKVIDIDANQVVFDKLFEQYVYKISSLPNLGVKAQSNLMDIKHNFIPKVKDRVNVNFTLRASSFDFVVFDFNVDMIGKNEVPVLTQFIDFQTSAETIKHRVNNYVSLIKPFEIKENKLGKFFIVGQKPESNLSKQHHIWENLLKSPLIEERIVEIVSPDELESIQEYFEKHDVRPFEVE
;
A
#
# COMPACT_ATOMS: atom_id res chain seq x y z
N MET A 1 19.48 -13.07 24.20
CA MET A 1 18.29 -12.29 24.61
C MET A 1 17.07 -13.07 24.13
N LYS A 2 16.00 -13.20 24.91
CA LYS A 2 14.88 -14.05 24.49
C LYS A 2 13.87 -13.26 23.68
N THR A 3 13.70 -13.67 22.43
CA THR A 3 12.61 -13.20 21.57
C THR A 3 11.51 -14.23 21.59
N TYR A 4 10.27 -13.78 21.54
CA TYR A 4 9.11 -14.65 21.55
C TYR A 4 8.11 -14.24 20.47
N TYR A 5 7.48 -15.24 19.86
CA TYR A 5 6.44 -15.03 18.87
C TYR A 5 5.16 -15.75 19.24
N SER A 6 4.04 -15.21 18.78
CA SER A 6 2.73 -15.83 18.87
C SER A 6 1.95 -15.60 17.58
N ILE A 7 1.28 -16.65 17.11
CA ILE A 7 0.43 -16.61 15.93
C ILE A 7 -1.00 -16.29 16.41
N ILE A 8 -1.62 -15.35 15.72
CA ILE A 8 -2.99 -14.91 15.98
C ILE A 8 -3.91 -15.62 14.99
N TYR A 9 -4.92 -16.31 15.50
CA TYR A 9 -5.92 -17.06 14.73
C TYR A 9 -7.29 -16.44 14.88
N THR A 10 -8.11 -16.54 13.84
CA THR A 10 -9.55 -16.31 13.92
C THR A 10 -10.33 -17.61 13.79
N SER A 11 -11.43 -17.75 14.53
CA SER A 11 -12.37 -18.86 14.33
C SER A 11 -13.39 -18.53 13.23
N LEU A 12 -13.72 -19.51 12.39
CA LEU A 12 -14.76 -19.38 11.37
C LEU A 12 -16.17 -19.66 11.91
N SER A 13 -16.27 -20.41 13.00
CA SER A 13 -17.54 -20.71 13.67
C SER A 13 -17.33 -20.95 15.16
N ALA A 14 -18.38 -20.78 15.96
CA ALA A 14 -18.32 -21.03 17.40
C ALA A 14 -18.30 -22.53 17.77
N LEU A 15 -18.71 -23.40 16.84
CA LEU A 15 -18.87 -24.85 17.05
C LEU A 15 -17.80 -25.69 16.34
N GLY A 16 -17.19 -25.15 15.28
CA GLY A 16 -16.12 -25.80 14.53
C GLY A 16 -14.75 -25.40 15.07
N ASN A 17 -13.83 -26.36 15.17
CA ASN A 17 -12.44 -26.08 15.56
C ASN A 17 -11.59 -25.54 14.39
N GLU A 18 -12.25 -24.99 13.37
CA GLU A 18 -11.64 -24.46 12.16
C GLU A 18 -11.13 -23.05 12.40
N ARG A 19 -9.80 -22.90 12.34
CA ARG A 19 -9.12 -21.64 12.63
C ARG A 19 -8.29 -21.21 11.44
N ILE A 20 -8.28 -19.90 11.18
CA ILE A 20 -7.45 -19.28 10.15
C ILE A 20 -6.42 -18.39 10.84
N ASN A 21 -5.15 -18.64 10.53
CA ASN A 21 -4.03 -17.82 10.99
C ASN A 21 -4.17 -16.44 10.33
N LEU A 22 -4.34 -15.38 11.12
CA LEU A 22 -4.70 -14.05 10.66
C LEU A 22 -3.60 -13.02 10.88
N GLY A 23 -2.74 -13.22 11.89
CA GLY A 23 -1.68 -12.28 12.24
C GLY A 23 -0.53 -12.92 13.02
N LEU A 24 0.52 -12.15 13.20
CA LEU A 24 1.70 -12.51 13.99
C LEU A 24 2.00 -11.41 14.99
N LEU A 25 2.35 -11.81 16.20
CA LEU A 25 2.98 -10.99 17.23
C LEU A 25 4.41 -11.49 17.43
N LEU A 26 5.37 -10.58 17.38
CA LEU A 26 6.76 -10.80 17.76
C LEU A 26 7.12 -9.79 18.83
N SER A 27 7.77 -10.21 19.90
CA SER A 27 8.20 -9.29 20.94
C SER A 27 9.46 -9.79 21.64
N GLN A 28 10.27 -8.86 22.09
CA GLN A 28 11.54 -9.11 22.77
C GLN A 28 11.47 -8.55 24.20
N GLU A 29 12.18 -9.17 25.14
CA GLU A 29 12.20 -8.78 26.56
C GLU A 29 12.60 -7.30 26.80
N GLU A 30 13.27 -6.65 25.83
CA GLU A 30 13.73 -5.26 25.88
C GLU A 30 12.99 -4.30 24.93
N GLY A 31 11.69 -4.52 24.71
CA GLY A 31 10.77 -3.44 24.34
C GLY A 31 10.39 -3.32 22.86
N ILE A 32 11.01 -4.07 21.95
CA ILE A 32 10.54 -4.14 20.56
C ILE A 32 9.37 -5.14 20.50
N SER A 33 8.18 -4.64 20.18
CA SER A 33 7.01 -5.47 19.90
C SER A 33 6.44 -5.09 18.54
N MET A 34 6.30 -6.07 17.66
CA MET A 34 5.79 -5.93 16.30
C MET A 34 4.56 -6.81 16.15
N MET A 35 3.47 -6.23 15.67
CA MET A 35 2.23 -6.95 15.38
C MET A 35 1.73 -6.58 13.99
N LYS A 36 1.24 -7.57 13.24
CA LYS A 36 0.64 -7.35 11.91
C LYS A 36 -0.47 -8.36 11.66
N PHE A 37 -1.47 -7.94 10.89
CA PHE A 37 -2.55 -8.77 10.38
C PHE A 37 -2.51 -8.84 8.85
N SER A 38 -3.06 -9.91 8.28
CA SER A 38 -3.17 -10.06 6.83
C SER A 38 -4.47 -9.44 6.30
N GLU A 39 -4.35 -8.29 5.65
CA GLU A 39 -5.46 -7.60 4.98
C GLU A 39 -6.15 -8.47 3.92
N GLU A 40 -5.36 -9.26 3.18
CA GLU A 40 -5.90 -10.19 2.19
C GLU A 40 -6.78 -11.26 2.85
N LYS A 41 -6.32 -11.86 3.95
CA LYS A 41 -7.14 -12.81 4.70
C LYS A 41 -8.37 -12.14 5.33
N LEU A 42 -8.26 -10.90 5.82
CA LEU A 42 -9.41 -10.13 6.30
C LEU A 42 -10.46 -9.92 5.20
N SER A 43 -10.02 -9.61 3.99
CA SER A 43 -10.93 -9.43 2.84
C SER A 43 -11.68 -10.72 2.47
N LEU A 44 -11.04 -11.88 2.62
CA LEU A 44 -11.66 -13.20 2.42
C LEU A 44 -12.63 -13.52 3.55
N LEU A 45 -12.25 -13.24 4.80
CA LEU A 45 -13.10 -13.43 5.97
C LEU A 45 -14.38 -12.61 5.91
N LYS A 46 -14.36 -11.42 5.30
CA LYS A 46 -15.57 -10.61 5.05
C LYS A 46 -16.63 -11.37 4.24
N LYS A 47 -16.22 -12.29 3.37
CA LYS A 47 -17.12 -13.11 2.54
C LYS A 47 -17.55 -14.39 3.24
N LEU A 48 -16.77 -14.87 4.19
CA LEU A 48 -16.99 -16.15 4.88
C LEU A 48 -17.77 -15.99 6.20
N LEU A 49 -17.59 -14.86 6.88
CA LEU A 49 -18.25 -14.55 8.15
C LEU A 49 -19.53 -13.74 7.91
N SER A 50 -20.49 -13.83 8.85
CA SER A 50 -21.62 -12.91 8.88
C SER A 50 -21.16 -11.47 9.11
N THR A 51 -21.97 -10.51 8.67
CA THR A 51 -21.70 -9.06 8.81
C THR A 51 -21.42 -8.67 10.26
N GLU A 52 -22.16 -9.23 11.21
CA GLU A 52 -22.02 -9.00 12.64
C GLU A 52 -20.72 -9.60 13.18
N SER A 53 -20.40 -10.84 12.81
CA SER A 53 -19.17 -11.52 13.23
C SER A 53 -17.92 -10.81 12.69
N PHE A 54 -17.99 -10.32 11.44
CA PHE A 54 -16.91 -9.56 10.84
C PHE A 54 -16.71 -8.19 11.50
N LYS A 55 -17.80 -7.50 11.88
CA LYS A 55 -17.72 -6.25 12.65
C LYS A 55 -17.08 -6.47 14.03
N LEU A 56 -17.48 -7.53 14.74
CA LEU A 56 -16.89 -7.89 16.03
C LEU A 56 -15.40 -8.24 15.91
N LEU A 57 -15.03 -9.01 14.88
CA LEU A 57 -13.63 -9.31 14.57
C LEU A 57 -12.83 -8.02 14.36
N LYS A 58 -13.34 -7.08 13.56
CA LYS A 58 -12.66 -5.80 13.29
C LYS A 58 -12.43 -4.97 14.55
N ILE A 59 -13.42 -4.91 15.45
CA ILE A 59 -13.31 -4.21 16.74
C ILE A 59 -12.24 -4.85 17.63
N GLN A 60 -12.17 -6.18 17.66
CA GLN A 60 -11.14 -6.89 18.44
C GLN A 60 -9.76 -6.65 17.84
N LEU A 61 -9.59 -6.72 16.52
CA LEU A 61 -8.33 -6.44 15.84
C LEU A 61 -7.84 -5.01 16.09
N SER A 62 -8.71 -4.01 15.97
CA SER A 62 -8.34 -2.62 16.27
C SER A 62 -7.93 -2.44 17.74
N SER A 63 -8.52 -3.21 18.66
CA SER A 63 -8.11 -3.19 20.06
C SER A 63 -6.69 -3.76 20.24
N PHE A 64 -6.30 -4.77 19.46
CA PHE A 64 -4.94 -5.31 19.44
C PHE A 64 -3.93 -4.40 18.72
N GLU A 65 -4.32 -3.72 17.65
CA GLU A 65 -3.47 -2.74 16.95
C GLU A 65 -3.22 -1.50 17.83
N ASN A 66 -4.23 -1.03 18.56
CA ASN A 66 -4.09 0.08 19.51
C ASN A 66 -3.17 -0.28 20.69
N ILE A 67 -3.03 -1.56 21.03
CA ILE A 67 -2.04 -2.03 22.02
C ILE A 67 -0.61 -1.96 21.44
N SER A 68 -0.45 -2.02 20.11
CA SER A 68 0.86 -2.02 19.42
C SER A 68 1.33 -0.64 18.96
N ASN A 69 0.41 0.30 18.68
CA ASN A 69 0.71 1.66 18.22
C ASN A 69 0.64 2.65 19.39
N THR A 70 1.72 2.79 20.16
CA THR A 70 1.83 3.84 21.19
C THR A 70 2.78 4.94 20.70
N ASP A 71 2.25 5.85 19.87
CA ASP A 71 2.71 7.23 19.79
C ASP A 71 1.61 8.12 20.38
N ASN A 72 1.94 8.76 21.51
CA ASN A 72 1.20 9.78 22.27
C ASN A 72 0.12 9.34 23.30
N ASP A 73 0.42 9.70 24.57
CA ASP A 73 -0.47 10.04 25.68
C ASP A 73 -1.28 8.99 26.47
N LEU A 74 -0.82 7.74 26.52
CA LEU A 74 -1.13 6.89 27.67
C LEU A 74 0.06 6.02 28.07
N HIS A 75 0.87 6.54 29.00
CA HIS A 75 1.89 5.80 29.76
C HIS A 75 1.22 4.81 30.75
N LEU A 76 0.35 3.94 30.25
CA LEU A 76 -0.17 2.78 30.97
C LEU A 76 0.04 1.52 30.12
N ALA A 77 1.19 0.88 30.39
CA ALA A 77 1.43 -0.56 30.29
C ALA A 77 1.81 -1.22 28.94
N CYS A 78 2.38 -0.50 27.97
CA CYS A 78 3.03 -1.14 26.80
C CYS A 78 4.55 -1.30 26.92
N SER A 79 5.12 -1.14 28.12
CA SER A 79 6.50 -1.53 28.41
C SER A 79 6.61 -3.03 28.70
N ASN A 80 6.32 -3.85 27.68
CA ASN A 80 6.56 -5.30 27.56
C ASN A 80 5.27 -6.13 27.50
N LEU A 81 4.85 -6.48 26.28
CA LEU A 81 4.07 -7.68 25.99
C LEU A 81 4.89 -8.92 26.38
N ARG A 82 5.23 -9.11 27.65
CA ARG A 82 6.08 -10.22 28.12
C ARG A 82 5.43 -11.56 27.79
N ALA A 83 6.25 -12.60 27.73
CA ALA A 83 5.79 -13.97 27.55
C ALA A 83 4.60 -14.31 28.47
N ASP A 84 4.61 -13.90 29.74
CA ASP A 84 3.52 -14.16 30.69
C ASP A 84 2.18 -13.53 30.26
N TYR A 85 2.21 -12.34 29.66
CA TYR A 85 1.01 -11.66 29.19
C TYR A 85 0.48 -12.29 27.89
N ILE A 86 1.38 -12.69 26.98
CA ILE A 86 1.00 -13.44 25.78
C ILE A 86 0.41 -14.81 26.16
N GLN A 87 0.98 -15.47 27.18
CA GLN A 87 0.46 -16.72 27.72
C GLN A 87 -0.93 -16.53 28.33
N TYR A 88 -1.15 -15.44 29.07
CA TYR A 88 -2.46 -15.07 29.57
C TYR A 88 -3.45 -14.90 28.42
N LEU A 89 -3.11 -14.09 27.40
CA LEU A 89 -3.97 -13.91 26.22
C LEU A 89 -4.31 -15.25 25.56
N SER A 90 -3.31 -16.12 25.34
CA SER A 90 -3.52 -17.45 24.75
C SER A 90 -4.54 -18.29 25.51
N ASN A 91 -4.54 -18.24 26.84
CA ASN A 91 -5.45 -19.03 27.66
C ASN A 91 -6.89 -18.48 27.69
N TYR A 92 -7.04 -17.15 27.60
CA TYR A 92 -8.33 -16.48 27.87
C TYR A 92 -9.00 -15.87 26.62
N THR A 93 -8.30 -15.73 25.49
CA THR A 93 -8.91 -15.28 24.22
C THR A 93 -9.39 -16.49 23.41
N ASN A 94 -10.67 -16.86 23.54
CA ASN A 94 -11.26 -18.02 22.85
C ASN A 94 -12.54 -17.71 22.04
N ASN A 95 -12.85 -16.43 21.78
CA ASN A 95 -14.02 -16.05 20.97
C ASN A 95 -13.66 -16.04 19.47
N LEU A 96 -13.50 -14.85 18.89
CA LEU A 96 -13.23 -14.68 17.46
C LEU A 96 -11.73 -14.62 17.18
N ILE A 97 -10.91 -14.28 18.18
CA ILE A 97 -9.46 -14.26 18.10
C ILE A 97 -8.89 -15.19 19.17
N SER A 98 -7.88 -15.98 18.79
CA SER A 98 -7.10 -16.82 19.70
C SER A 98 -5.61 -16.69 19.40
N LEU A 99 -4.79 -16.73 20.44
CA LEU A 99 -3.32 -16.64 20.33
C LEU A 99 -2.70 -17.99 20.68
N THR A 100 -1.59 -18.34 20.03
CA THR A 100 -0.75 -19.45 20.50
C THR A 100 0.03 -19.04 21.75
N PRO A 101 0.40 -19.99 22.62
CA PRO A 101 1.37 -19.74 23.66
C PRO A 101 2.66 -19.13 23.08
N PRO A 102 3.33 -18.21 23.80
CA PRO A 102 4.56 -17.58 23.33
C PRO A 102 5.63 -18.65 23.11
N LYS A 103 6.19 -18.69 21.90
CA LYS A 103 7.31 -19.57 21.55
C LYS A 103 8.60 -18.77 21.55
N VAL A 104 9.57 -19.26 22.31
CA VAL A 104 10.89 -18.63 22.42
C VAL A 104 11.75 -19.00 21.21
N ILE A 105 12.42 -18.00 20.63
CA ILE A 105 13.41 -18.15 19.58
C ILE A 105 14.72 -17.47 20.00
N ASP A 106 15.84 -18.08 19.62
CA ASP A 106 17.19 -17.58 19.90
C ASP A 106 17.69 -16.71 18.75
N ILE A 107 16.91 -15.67 18.41
CA ILE A 107 17.17 -14.71 17.34
C ILE A 107 16.65 -13.34 17.80
N ASP A 108 17.41 -12.27 17.62
CA ASP A 108 16.97 -10.92 18.00
C ASP A 108 15.78 -10.45 17.15
N ALA A 109 14.85 -9.72 17.78
CA ALA A 109 13.68 -9.20 17.07
C ALA A 109 14.08 -8.06 16.14
N ASN A 110 13.88 -8.28 14.84
CA ASN A 110 14.03 -7.25 13.82
C ASN A 110 13.00 -7.45 12.71
N GLN A 111 12.83 -6.43 11.86
CA GLN A 111 11.83 -6.45 10.79
C GLN A 111 12.01 -7.64 9.83
N VAL A 112 13.26 -8.03 9.53
CA VAL A 112 13.55 -9.14 8.61
C VAL A 112 13.11 -10.49 9.20
N VAL A 113 13.34 -10.69 10.50
CA VAL A 113 12.89 -11.89 11.24
C VAL A 113 11.36 -11.89 11.35
N PHE A 114 10.77 -10.74 11.63
CA PHE A 114 9.31 -10.58 11.65
C PHE A 114 8.68 -10.96 10.32
N ASP A 115 9.19 -10.40 9.22
CA ASP A 115 8.65 -10.63 7.88
C ASP A 115 8.76 -12.10 7.47
N LYS A 116 9.89 -12.77 7.75
CA LYS A 116 10.07 -14.21 7.49
C LYS A 116 9.10 -15.07 8.29
N LEU A 117 8.92 -14.79 9.58
CA LEU A 117 7.99 -15.53 10.43
C LEU A 117 6.54 -15.28 9.98
N PHE A 118 6.22 -14.05 9.58
CA PHE A 118 4.89 -13.70 9.09
C PHE A 118 4.58 -14.44 7.78
N GLU A 119 5.53 -14.49 6.84
CA GLU A 119 5.45 -15.27 5.61
C GLU A 119 5.23 -16.76 5.87
N GLN A 120 5.99 -17.32 6.81
CA GLN A 120 5.94 -18.75 7.12
C GLN A 120 4.64 -19.17 7.79
N TYR A 121 4.10 -18.35 8.71
CA TYR A 121 3.01 -18.77 9.60
C TYR A 121 1.67 -18.12 9.30
N VAL A 122 1.64 -16.90 8.77
CA VAL A 122 0.40 -16.16 8.56
C VAL A 122 0.05 -16.19 7.10
N TYR A 123 0.82 -15.49 6.29
CA TYR A 123 0.51 -15.33 4.88
C TYR A 123 1.75 -14.82 4.20
N LYS A 124 1.99 -15.27 2.96
CA LYS A 124 3.04 -14.69 2.13
C LYS A 124 2.83 -13.17 2.12
N ILE A 125 3.76 -12.42 2.68
CA ILE A 125 3.90 -11.01 2.34
C ILE A 125 4.07 -11.05 0.84
N SER A 126 3.10 -10.49 0.12
CA SER A 126 3.01 -10.55 -1.32
C SER A 126 4.17 -9.77 -1.95
N SER A 127 5.40 -10.28 -1.89
CA SER A 127 6.10 -10.49 -3.15
C SER A 127 5.35 -11.65 -3.80
N LEU A 128 4.66 -11.37 -4.90
CA LEU A 128 3.79 -12.30 -5.62
C LEU A 128 4.36 -13.73 -5.66
N PRO A 129 3.50 -14.77 -5.69
CA PRO A 129 3.97 -16.15 -5.76
C PRO A 129 4.89 -16.34 -6.97
N ASN A 130 6.14 -16.75 -6.69
CA ASN A 130 7.03 -17.46 -7.61
C ASN A 130 6.27 -18.68 -8.15
N LEU A 131 5.61 -18.49 -9.29
CA LEU A 131 5.13 -19.51 -10.20
C LEU A 131 5.72 -19.09 -11.55
N GLY A 132 6.86 -19.71 -11.87
CA GLY A 132 7.72 -19.27 -12.96
C GLY A 132 8.44 -17.96 -12.63
N VAL A 133 9.64 -17.80 -13.17
CA VAL A 133 10.38 -16.54 -13.16
C VAL A 133 9.44 -15.39 -13.59
N LYS A 134 8.91 -14.65 -12.62
CA LYS A 134 8.08 -13.47 -12.87
C LYS A 134 9.02 -12.30 -13.02
N ALA A 135 8.88 -11.54 -14.10
CA ALA A 135 9.46 -10.22 -14.14
C ALA A 135 8.75 -9.43 -13.03
N GLN A 136 9.41 -9.26 -11.88
CA GLN A 136 9.00 -8.20 -10.97
C GLN A 136 8.92 -6.93 -11.83
N SER A 137 7.81 -6.22 -11.75
CA SER A 137 7.70 -4.94 -12.41
C SER A 137 8.76 -4.04 -11.79
N ASN A 138 9.89 -3.87 -12.47
CA ASN A 138 11.01 -3.03 -12.03
C ASN A 138 10.61 -1.54 -11.98
N LEU A 139 9.33 -1.20 -12.16
CA LEU A 139 8.82 0.15 -12.20
C LEU A 139 9.14 0.93 -10.92
N MET A 140 9.15 0.27 -9.76
CA MET A 140 9.56 0.93 -8.50
C MET A 140 11.06 1.25 -8.49
N ASP A 141 11.91 0.34 -8.95
CA ASP A 141 13.35 0.58 -9.06
C ASP A 141 13.65 1.67 -10.09
N ILE A 142 12.93 1.64 -11.21
CA ILE A 142 13.00 2.65 -12.27
C ILE A 142 12.55 4.01 -11.72
N LYS A 143 11.43 4.08 -11.00
CA LYS A 143 10.97 5.31 -10.32
C LYS A 143 12.04 5.81 -9.35
N HIS A 144 12.62 4.93 -8.54
CA HIS A 144 13.66 5.29 -7.56
C HIS A 144 14.92 5.84 -8.23
N ASN A 145 15.31 5.29 -9.39
CA ASN A 145 16.45 5.76 -10.17
C ASN A 145 16.17 7.04 -10.97
N PHE A 146 14.92 7.27 -11.36
CA PHE A 146 14.51 8.43 -12.15
C PHE A 146 14.30 9.68 -11.30
N ILE A 147 13.65 9.54 -10.14
CA ILE A 147 13.33 10.67 -9.24
C ILE A 147 14.56 11.55 -8.93
N PRO A 148 15.74 11.02 -8.57
CA PRO A 148 16.92 11.83 -8.28
C PRO A 148 17.38 12.71 -9.45
N LYS A 149 17.06 12.36 -10.69
CA LYS A 149 17.42 13.13 -11.90
C LYS A 149 16.53 14.35 -12.11
N VAL A 150 15.30 14.33 -11.59
CA VAL A 150 14.28 15.36 -11.84
C VAL A 150 13.81 16.09 -10.59
N LYS A 151 14.20 15.64 -9.39
CA LYS A 151 13.74 16.17 -8.08
C LYS A 151 13.92 17.68 -7.89
N ASP A 152 14.87 18.31 -8.58
CA ASP A 152 15.13 19.74 -8.46
C ASP A 152 14.13 20.58 -9.28
N ARG A 153 13.36 19.93 -10.16
CA ARG A 153 12.37 20.55 -11.06
C ARG A 153 10.92 20.22 -10.71
N VAL A 154 10.67 19.23 -9.88
CA VAL A 154 9.30 18.78 -9.52
C VAL A 154 9.23 18.39 -8.04
N ASN A 155 8.06 18.56 -7.42
CA ASN A 155 7.79 17.91 -6.16
C ASN A 155 7.52 16.43 -6.39
N VAL A 156 8.06 15.59 -5.51
CA VAL A 156 7.96 14.13 -5.59
C VAL A 156 7.15 13.59 -4.42
N ASN A 157 6.33 12.57 -4.68
CA ASN A 157 5.37 11.98 -3.74
C ASN A 157 4.51 13.07 -3.05
N PHE A 158 3.92 13.95 -3.86
CA PHE A 158 3.17 15.10 -3.38
C PHE A 158 1.73 14.72 -3.07
N THR A 159 1.22 15.16 -1.91
CA THR A 159 -0.18 14.98 -1.53
C THR A 159 -0.95 16.28 -1.75
N LEU A 160 -1.83 16.30 -2.75
CA LEU A 160 -2.83 17.35 -2.94
C LEU A 160 -3.91 17.17 -1.89
N ARG A 161 -3.85 17.95 -0.80
CA ARG A 161 -4.83 17.88 0.27
C ARG A 161 -6.04 18.76 -0.04
N ALA A 162 -7.24 18.26 0.19
CA ALA A 162 -8.48 19.05 0.05
C ALA A 162 -8.53 20.23 1.03
N SER A 163 -7.78 20.17 2.12
CA SER A 163 -7.61 21.30 3.06
C SER A 163 -6.72 22.43 2.54
N SER A 164 -5.86 22.15 1.55
CA SER A 164 -4.91 23.12 0.98
C SER A 164 -5.30 23.56 -0.42
N PHE A 165 -6.08 22.76 -1.15
CA PHE A 165 -6.45 23.03 -2.53
C PHE A 165 -7.98 22.97 -2.69
N ASP A 166 -8.60 24.13 -2.88
CA ASP A 166 -10.05 24.29 -3.00
C ASP A 166 -10.68 23.57 -4.21
N PHE A 167 -9.87 23.27 -5.22
CA PHE A 167 -10.29 22.59 -6.44
C PHE A 167 -10.29 21.06 -6.33
N VAL A 168 -9.72 20.46 -5.27
CA VAL A 168 -9.77 18.99 -5.05
C VAL A 168 -10.76 18.63 -3.96
N VAL A 169 -11.56 17.59 -4.19
CA VAL A 169 -12.66 17.19 -3.28
C VAL A 169 -12.18 16.23 -2.18
N PHE A 170 -11.06 15.57 -2.39
CA PHE A 170 -10.42 14.66 -1.44
C PHE A 170 -8.91 14.64 -1.67
N ASP A 171 -8.17 14.00 -0.76
CA ASP A 171 -6.71 13.96 -0.83
C ASP A 171 -6.23 13.04 -1.95
N PHE A 172 -5.30 13.53 -2.77
CA PHE A 172 -4.68 12.77 -3.86
C PHE A 172 -3.18 12.68 -3.70
N ASN A 173 -2.63 11.49 -3.97
CA ASN A 173 -1.19 11.28 -4.05
C ASN A 173 -0.75 11.26 -5.51
N VAL A 174 0.17 12.16 -5.85
CA VAL A 174 0.78 12.28 -7.17
C VAL A 174 2.27 11.97 -7.05
N ASP A 175 2.78 11.11 -7.93
CA ASP A 175 4.18 10.69 -7.88
C ASP A 175 5.13 11.85 -8.18
N MET A 176 4.81 12.68 -9.19
CA MET A 176 5.52 13.93 -9.47
C MET A 176 4.55 15.02 -9.91
N ILE A 177 4.75 16.23 -9.40
CA ILE A 177 4.02 17.43 -9.80
C ILE A 177 4.98 18.61 -9.94
N GLY A 178 4.78 19.38 -11.00
CA GLY A 178 5.48 20.63 -11.25
C GLY A 178 4.55 21.62 -11.95
N LYS A 179 5.07 22.81 -12.20
CA LYS A 179 4.37 23.87 -12.91
C LYS A 179 5.34 24.61 -13.83
N ASN A 180 4.84 24.98 -14.99
CA ASN A 180 5.41 26.00 -15.85
C ASN A 180 4.28 26.97 -16.25
N GLU A 181 4.02 27.19 -17.54
CA GLU A 181 2.81 27.86 -18.01
C GLU A 181 1.52 27.06 -17.75
N VAL A 182 1.64 25.76 -17.47
CA VAL A 182 0.56 24.82 -17.16
C VAL A 182 0.99 23.85 -16.05
N PRO A 183 0.07 23.19 -15.33
CA PRO A 183 0.43 22.15 -14.38
C PRO A 183 0.97 20.92 -15.11
N VAL A 184 2.03 20.32 -14.58
CA VAL A 184 2.67 19.13 -15.15
C VAL A 184 2.65 18.02 -14.10
N LEU A 185 1.96 16.92 -14.40
CA LEU A 185 1.82 15.79 -13.48
C LEU A 185 2.36 14.52 -14.12
N THR A 186 2.93 13.64 -13.31
CA THR A 186 3.36 12.30 -13.74
C THR A 186 2.98 11.27 -12.69
N GLN A 187 2.41 10.16 -13.14
CA GLN A 187 2.03 9.04 -12.28
C GLN A 187 2.63 7.73 -12.80
N PHE A 188 3.31 6.99 -11.93
CA PHE A 188 3.85 5.66 -12.20
C PHE A 188 2.81 4.61 -11.83
N ILE A 189 2.27 3.90 -12.81
CA ILE A 189 1.24 2.87 -12.59
C ILE A 189 1.80 1.52 -13.00
N ASP A 190 1.92 0.62 -12.03
CA ASP A 190 2.31 -0.77 -12.28
C ASP A 190 1.10 -1.60 -12.74
N PHE A 191 1.02 -1.83 -14.04
CA PHE A 191 -0.04 -2.63 -14.65
C PHE A 191 0.10 -4.13 -14.40
N GLN A 192 1.18 -4.60 -13.74
CA GLN A 192 1.29 -5.99 -13.27
C GLN A 192 0.51 -6.22 -11.96
N THR A 193 0.07 -5.16 -11.28
CA THR A 193 -0.69 -5.25 -10.02
C THR A 193 -2.14 -5.72 -10.23
N SER A 194 -2.92 -5.77 -9.16
CA SER A 194 -4.33 -6.19 -9.25
C SER A 194 -5.14 -5.23 -10.14
N ALA A 195 -6.09 -5.77 -10.90
CA ALA A 195 -6.98 -4.97 -11.75
C ALA A 195 -7.74 -3.87 -10.97
N GLU A 196 -8.06 -4.11 -9.69
CA GLU A 196 -8.71 -3.12 -8.83
C GLU A 196 -7.76 -1.98 -8.46
N THR A 197 -6.52 -2.30 -8.10
CA THR A 197 -5.46 -1.31 -7.84
C THR A 197 -5.21 -0.43 -9.05
N ILE A 198 -5.08 -1.02 -10.24
CA ILE A 198 -4.89 -0.27 -11.48
C ILE A 198 -6.07 0.67 -11.74
N LYS A 199 -7.31 0.17 -11.67
CA LYS A 199 -8.51 0.99 -11.85
C LYS A 199 -8.55 2.16 -10.88
N HIS A 200 -8.29 1.91 -9.61
CA HIS A 200 -8.27 2.95 -8.59
C HIS A 200 -7.18 4.01 -8.89
N ARG A 201 -5.95 3.58 -9.20
CA ARG A 201 -4.86 4.52 -9.52
C ARG A 201 -5.13 5.35 -10.77
N VAL A 202 -5.65 4.73 -11.83
CA VAL A 202 -6.01 5.42 -13.07
C VAL A 202 -7.16 6.41 -12.81
N ASN A 203 -8.25 5.98 -12.16
CA ASN A 203 -9.39 6.84 -11.89
C ASN A 203 -9.02 8.05 -11.03
N ASN A 204 -8.22 7.84 -9.98
CA ASN A 204 -7.76 8.93 -9.13
C ASN A 204 -6.94 9.94 -9.95
N TYR A 205 -6.03 9.46 -10.78
CA TYR A 205 -5.21 10.34 -11.61
C TYR A 205 -6.03 11.11 -12.64
N VAL A 206 -6.94 10.44 -13.35
CA VAL A 206 -7.83 11.07 -14.34
C VAL A 206 -8.75 12.09 -13.70
N SER A 207 -9.21 11.84 -12.47
CA SER A 207 -10.09 12.78 -11.76
C SER A 207 -9.42 14.11 -11.40
N LEU A 208 -8.09 14.21 -11.47
CA LEU A 208 -7.34 15.45 -11.28
C LEU A 208 -7.33 16.35 -12.52
N ILE A 209 -7.52 15.80 -13.71
CA ILE A 209 -7.36 16.53 -14.98
C ILE A 209 -8.31 17.73 -15.03
N LYS A 210 -9.61 17.51 -14.80
CA LYS A 210 -10.63 18.56 -14.92
C LYS A 210 -10.49 19.66 -13.87
N PRO A 211 -10.27 19.34 -12.58
CA PRO A 211 -9.96 20.36 -11.57
C PRO A 211 -8.78 21.27 -11.94
N PHE A 212 -7.66 20.70 -12.41
CA PHE A 212 -6.50 21.50 -12.85
C PHE A 212 -6.83 22.37 -14.06
N GLU A 213 -7.55 21.81 -15.04
CA GLU A 213 -7.98 22.55 -16.24
C GLU A 213 -8.85 23.77 -15.88
N ILE A 214 -9.79 23.61 -14.94
CA ILE A 214 -10.66 24.69 -14.47
C ILE A 214 -9.85 25.74 -13.71
N LYS A 215 -8.98 25.31 -12.79
CA LYS A 215 -8.19 26.22 -11.94
C LYS A 215 -7.24 27.10 -12.76
N GLU A 216 -6.55 26.51 -13.73
CA GLU A 216 -5.51 27.17 -14.51
C GLU A 216 -6.05 27.75 -15.84
N ASN A 217 -7.33 27.50 -16.14
CA ASN A 217 -8.00 27.87 -17.39
C ASN A 217 -7.22 27.43 -18.66
N LYS A 218 -6.45 26.35 -18.53
CA LYS A 218 -5.60 25.74 -19.55
C LYS A 218 -5.46 24.26 -19.27
N LEU A 219 -5.36 23.46 -20.33
CA LEU A 219 -5.09 22.05 -20.18
C LEU A 219 -3.65 21.83 -19.70
N GLY A 220 -3.50 21.12 -18.59
CA GLY A 220 -2.20 20.68 -18.07
C GLY A 220 -1.50 19.65 -18.97
N LYS A 221 -0.27 19.31 -18.61
CA LYS A 221 0.47 18.19 -19.19
C LYS A 221 0.45 17.02 -18.22
N PHE A 222 -0.12 15.88 -18.64
CA PHE A 222 -0.31 14.72 -17.77
C PHE A 222 0.38 13.50 -18.36
N PHE A 223 1.25 12.85 -17.58
CA PHE A 223 1.95 11.63 -17.98
C PHE A 223 1.52 10.43 -17.13
N ILE A 224 1.31 9.27 -17.77
CA ILE A 224 1.26 7.97 -17.09
C ILE A 224 2.48 7.17 -17.53
N VAL A 225 3.36 6.87 -16.58
CA VAL A 225 4.49 5.95 -16.80
C VAL A 225 4.02 4.55 -16.46
N GLY A 226 4.06 3.66 -17.44
CA GLY A 226 3.63 2.28 -17.24
C GLY A 226 4.04 1.39 -18.40
N GLN A 227 4.19 0.11 -18.11
CA GLN A 227 4.51 -0.90 -19.11
C GLN A 227 3.32 -1.82 -19.35
N LYS A 228 3.27 -2.37 -20.57
CA LYS A 228 2.28 -3.38 -20.93
C LYS A 228 2.34 -4.56 -19.95
N PRO A 229 1.20 -5.02 -19.38
CA PRO A 229 1.19 -6.15 -18.46
C PRO A 229 1.54 -7.47 -19.16
N GLU A 230 2.00 -8.46 -18.39
CA GLU A 230 2.29 -9.80 -18.90
C GLU A 230 1.05 -10.44 -19.57
N SER A 231 1.27 -11.24 -20.62
CA SER A 231 0.19 -11.82 -21.43
C SER A 231 -0.73 -12.78 -20.65
N ASN A 232 -0.27 -13.32 -19.52
CA ASN A 232 -1.05 -14.18 -18.63
C ASN A 232 -2.07 -13.38 -17.76
N LEU A 233 -1.98 -12.05 -17.73
CA LEU A 233 -2.83 -11.16 -16.94
C LEU A 233 -3.98 -10.57 -17.78
N SER A 234 -4.97 -11.41 -18.12
CA SER A 234 -6.04 -11.04 -19.05
C SER A 234 -6.84 -9.79 -18.64
N LYS A 235 -7.13 -9.61 -17.35
CA LYS A 235 -7.87 -8.44 -16.85
C LYS A 235 -7.05 -7.15 -16.97
N GLN A 236 -5.77 -7.22 -16.65
CA GLN A 236 -4.84 -6.10 -16.73
C GLN A 236 -4.60 -5.72 -18.18
N HIS A 237 -4.45 -6.71 -19.06
CA HIS A 237 -4.33 -6.49 -20.50
C HIS A 237 -5.54 -5.74 -21.05
N HIS A 238 -6.75 -6.17 -20.65
CA HIS A 238 -7.97 -5.49 -21.06
C HIS A 238 -8.02 -4.03 -20.57
N ILE A 239 -7.58 -3.76 -19.33
CA ILE A 239 -7.49 -2.38 -18.82
C ILE A 239 -6.47 -1.56 -19.62
N TRP A 240 -5.30 -2.13 -19.90
CA TRP A 240 -4.24 -1.48 -20.68
C TRP A 240 -4.71 -1.12 -22.09
N GLU A 241 -5.34 -2.07 -22.81
CA GLU A 241 -5.87 -1.81 -24.15
C GLU A 241 -6.99 -0.76 -24.14
N ASN A 242 -7.90 -0.82 -23.16
CA ASN A 242 -8.97 0.17 -23.03
C ASN A 242 -8.42 1.56 -22.70
N LEU A 243 -7.36 1.64 -21.89
CA LEU A 243 -6.69 2.91 -21.58
C LEU A 243 -6.08 3.51 -22.84
N LEU A 244 -5.36 2.72 -23.64
CA LEU A 244 -4.74 3.18 -24.90
C LEU A 244 -5.76 3.68 -25.93
N LYS A 245 -6.96 3.10 -25.96
CA LYS A 245 -8.08 3.50 -26.84
C LYS A 245 -9.00 4.54 -26.19
N SER A 246 -8.67 5.00 -24.99
CA SER A 246 -9.52 5.98 -24.32
C SER A 246 -9.36 7.36 -24.96
N PRO A 247 -10.41 8.19 -24.97
CA PRO A 247 -10.30 9.57 -25.47
C PRO A 247 -9.19 10.38 -24.78
N LEU A 248 -8.82 10.03 -23.55
CA LEU A 248 -7.71 10.68 -22.84
C LEU A 248 -6.37 10.52 -23.55
N ILE A 249 -6.12 9.34 -24.13
CA ILE A 249 -4.88 9.06 -24.87
C ILE A 249 -5.01 9.46 -26.34
N GLU A 250 -6.14 9.15 -26.99
CA GLU A 250 -6.37 9.47 -28.40
C GLU A 250 -6.34 10.98 -28.66
N GLU A 251 -6.96 11.78 -27.78
CA GLU A 251 -6.95 13.25 -27.85
C GLU A 251 -5.69 13.86 -27.21
N ARG A 252 -4.72 13.04 -26.80
CA ARG A 252 -3.43 13.45 -26.20
C ARG A 252 -3.56 14.32 -24.94
N ILE A 253 -4.64 14.14 -24.20
CA ILE A 253 -4.85 14.78 -22.88
C ILE A 253 -3.87 14.18 -21.86
N VAL A 254 -3.69 12.86 -21.92
CA VAL A 254 -2.73 12.12 -21.11
C VAL A 254 -1.78 11.40 -22.06
N GLU A 255 -0.48 11.51 -21.78
CA GLU A 255 0.56 10.82 -22.54
C GLU A 255 1.02 9.59 -21.76
N ILE A 256 0.97 8.42 -22.41
CA ILE A 256 1.50 7.18 -21.82
C ILE A 256 2.95 7.03 -22.24
N VAL A 257 3.84 6.83 -21.27
CA VAL A 257 5.29 6.76 -21.48
C VAL A 257 5.78 5.41 -20.98
N SER A 258 6.54 4.70 -21.82
CA SER A 258 7.20 3.47 -21.39
C SER A 258 8.29 3.79 -20.36
N PRO A 259 8.56 2.91 -19.37
CA PRO A 259 9.68 3.12 -18.45
C PRO A 259 11.05 3.29 -19.15
N ASP A 260 11.21 2.75 -20.36
CA ASP A 260 12.40 2.88 -21.18
C ASP A 260 12.54 4.27 -21.85
N GLU A 261 11.45 5.04 -21.88
CA GLU A 261 11.35 6.34 -22.56
C GLU A 261 11.28 7.51 -21.57
N LEU A 262 11.63 7.28 -20.29
CA LEU A 262 11.58 8.29 -19.23
C LEU A 262 12.44 9.53 -19.51
N GLU A 263 13.47 9.40 -20.35
CA GLU A 263 14.29 10.53 -20.81
C GLU A 263 13.44 11.61 -21.49
N SER A 264 12.37 11.23 -22.20
CA SER A 264 11.44 12.19 -22.81
C SER A 264 10.73 13.10 -21.80
N ILE A 265 10.42 12.58 -20.61
CA ILE A 265 9.81 13.36 -19.53
C ILE A 265 10.85 14.33 -18.95
N GLN A 266 12.09 13.87 -18.77
CA GLN A 266 13.18 14.72 -18.30
C GLN A 266 13.45 15.86 -19.31
N GLU A 267 13.58 15.53 -20.60
CA GLU A 267 13.75 16.52 -21.67
C GLU A 267 12.60 17.53 -21.69
N TYR A 268 11.36 17.08 -21.48
CA TYR A 268 10.21 17.98 -21.38
C TYR A 268 10.35 18.94 -20.19
N PHE A 269 10.74 18.45 -19.01
CA PHE A 269 10.94 19.28 -17.82
C PHE A 269 12.04 20.33 -18.03
N GLU A 270 13.13 19.96 -18.69
CA GLU A 270 14.24 20.87 -18.98
C GLU A 270 13.86 21.91 -20.05
N LYS A 271 13.30 21.47 -21.18
CA LYS A 271 12.95 22.33 -22.31
C LYS A 271 11.87 23.36 -21.97
N HIS A 272 10.91 22.98 -21.13
CA HIS A 272 9.78 23.83 -20.77
C HIS A 272 9.93 24.49 -19.38
N ASP A 273 11.17 24.50 -18.85
CA ASP A 273 11.52 25.04 -17.53
C ASP A 273 10.50 24.71 -16.43
N VAL A 274 10.16 23.43 -16.30
CA VAL A 274 9.27 22.96 -15.25
C VAL A 274 9.94 23.17 -13.91
N ARG A 275 9.19 23.75 -12.98
CA ARG A 275 9.61 24.04 -11.60
C ARG A 275 8.70 23.32 -10.60
N PRO A 276 9.16 23.14 -9.35
CA PRO A 276 8.31 22.60 -8.30
C PRO A 276 6.99 23.38 -8.19
N PHE A 277 5.90 22.66 -8.00
CA PHE A 277 4.58 23.21 -7.79
C PHE A 277 4.52 23.92 -6.44
N GLU A 278 4.23 25.22 -6.47
CA GLU A 278 4.10 26.04 -5.27
C GLU A 278 2.68 25.92 -4.69
N VAL A 279 2.59 25.90 -3.36
CA VAL A 279 1.32 25.96 -2.65
C VAL A 279 1.03 27.44 -2.41
N GLU A 280 0.08 28.00 -3.17
CA GLU A 280 -0.46 29.35 -2.94
C GLU A 280 -1.45 29.39 -1.78
#